data_AF-A0A960NLG6-F1
#
_entry.id   AF-A0A960NLG6-F1
#
_cell.length_a   1.000
_cell.length_b   1.000
_cell.length_c   1.000
_cell.angle_alpha   90.00
_cell.angle_beta   90.00
_cell.angle_gamma   90.00
#
_symmetry.space_group_name_H-M   'P 1'
#
loop_
_entity.id
_entity.type
_entity.pdbx_description
1 polymer ?
#
loop_
_entity_poly.entity_id
_entity_poly.type
_entity_poly.pdbx_seq_one_letter_code
_entity_poly.pdbx_strand_id
1 'polypeptide(L)'
;MNINGGWHTKYFPGQAAWLAPGFALGAPWLMMPLGWAITTWAFSKLIENHYTVREQFFALALFTLSPLGLLVSASYMSHTTFLMWMLLTFVGWRKGLESQRRSQRWFMVAGLCAGFAAMTRPQDMIPAMAGAITAFLFLPMAQKAKTIRFMIPGILGGMTSLALLLFWNAQVYGAWFSSGYNFGSSYSLTPIIQESLGFTNSHTPAKAWQYLLRAMLRFDTALLGWPTCLPLLLIPFVRWPRETKHWVCGSVLITTVGLYALFPYDGFELEARYYTPMIPAAILLIASSLAGWTQSTRPEWRRIGQIFILSGILYSGLHVWPHSIWPKYAHAYEQVDMRVYQLAQEVIPPHQKALILMKEDLHNDFFFS
;
A
#
# COMPACT_ATOMS: atom_id res chain seq x y z
N MET A 1 -19.54 20.31 -3.99
CA MET A 1 -19.14 21.52 -4.74
C MET A 1 -18.25 22.38 -3.83
N ASN A 2 -17.18 22.97 -4.35
CA ASN A 2 -16.31 23.88 -3.61
C ASN A 2 -16.97 25.26 -3.47
N ILE A 3 -16.28 26.20 -2.80
CA ILE A 3 -16.77 27.56 -2.54
C ILE A 3 -17.15 28.35 -3.81
N ASN A 4 -16.67 27.95 -4.99
CA ASN A 4 -16.95 28.60 -6.27
C ASN A 4 -17.93 27.79 -7.14
N GLY A 5 -18.62 26.78 -6.59
CA GLY A 5 -19.49 25.88 -7.35
C GLY A 5 -18.74 24.84 -8.20
N GLY A 6 -17.42 24.77 -8.10
CA GLY A 6 -16.58 23.79 -8.79
C GLY A 6 -16.59 22.41 -8.12
N TRP A 7 -16.12 21.40 -8.85
CA TRP A 7 -15.91 20.07 -8.29
C TRP A 7 -14.67 20.03 -7.38
N HIS A 8 -14.71 19.24 -6.31
CA HIS A 8 -13.55 18.99 -5.46
C HIS A 8 -13.35 17.48 -5.26
N THR A 9 -12.15 17.10 -4.86
CA THR A 9 -11.80 15.73 -4.48
C THR A 9 -11.87 15.59 -2.96
N LYS A 10 -12.21 14.41 -2.46
CA LYS A 10 -12.02 14.05 -1.04
C LYS A 10 -10.54 13.78 -0.73
N TYR A 11 -9.83 13.17 -1.67
CA TYR A 11 -8.46 12.68 -1.49
C TYR A 11 -7.42 13.77 -1.76
N PHE A 12 -6.28 13.65 -1.07
CA PHE A 12 -5.11 14.48 -1.31
C PHE A 12 -4.50 14.24 -2.70
N PRO A 13 -3.77 15.23 -3.26
CA PRO A 13 -3.37 15.21 -4.67
C PRO A 13 -2.18 14.27 -4.98
N GLY A 14 -1.63 13.52 -4.01
CA GLY A 14 -0.45 12.68 -4.25
C GLY A 14 -0.63 11.63 -5.34
N GLN A 15 -1.77 10.92 -5.35
CA GLN A 15 -2.11 9.98 -6.42
C GLN A 15 -2.31 10.69 -7.77
N ALA A 16 -3.04 11.79 -7.76
CA ALA A 16 -3.30 12.56 -8.97
C ALA A 16 -2.01 13.11 -9.59
N ALA A 17 -1.08 13.58 -8.75
CA ALA A 17 0.24 14.05 -9.17
C ALA A 17 1.08 12.93 -9.82
N TRP A 18 0.98 11.69 -9.31
CA TRP A 18 1.61 10.53 -9.94
C TRP A 18 0.97 10.19 -11.29
N LEU A 19 -0.35 10.27 -11.42
CA LEU A 19 -1.05 9.91 -12.66
C LEU A 19 -0.96 11.00 -13.74
N ALA A 20 -0.78 12.27 -13.36
CA ALA A 20 -0.83 13.41 -14.27
C ALA A 20 0.12 13.29 -15.49
N PRO A 21 1.38 12.85 -15.37
CA PRO A 21 2.25 12.64 -16.53
C PRO A 21 1.67 11.62 -17.53
N GLY A 22 1.04 10.55 -17.06
CA GLY A 22 0.45 9.54 -17.93
C GLY A 22 -0.73 10.09 -18.73
N PHE A 23 -1.59 10.91 -18.10
CA PHE A 23 -2.66 11.61 -18.80
C PHE A 23 -2.13 12.63 -19.82
N ALA A 24 -1.10 13.39 -19.46
CA ALA A 24 -0.49 14.35 -20.37
C ALA A 24 0.13 13.68 -21.61
N LEU A 25 0.67 12.46 -21.45
CA LEU A 25 1.25 11.66 -22.52
C LEU A 25 0.23 10.78 -23.27
N GLY A 26 -1.06 10.81 -22.88
CA GLY A 26 -2.09 9.92 -23.47
C GLY A 26 -1.92 8.44 -23.12
N ALA A 27 -1.11 8.11 -22.11
CA ALA A 27 -0.83 6.74 -21.66
C ALA A 27 -1.08 6.54 -20.15
N PRO A 28 -2.28 6.89 -19.61
CA PRO A 28 -2.56 6.76 -18.17
C PRO A 28 -2.53 5.30 -17.68
N TRP A 29 -2.75 4.33 -18.58
CA TRP A 29 -2.72 2.89 -18.27
C TRP A 29 -1.34 2.38 -17.86
N LEU A 30 -0.27 3.10 -18.21
CA LEU A 30 1.10 2.70 -17.90
C LEU A 30 1.55 3.11 -16.49
N MET A 31 0.91 4.10 -15.88
CA MET A 31 1.40 4.73 -14.65
C MET A 31 1.37 3.79 -13.44
N MET A 32 0.35 2.94 -13.33
CA MET A 32 0.24 2.01 -12.19
C MET A 32 1.17 0.80 -12.33
N PRO A 33 1.30 0.15 -13.52
CA PRO A 33 2.35 -0.83 -13.77
C PRO A 33 3.77 -0.29 -13.54
N LEU A 34 4.03 0.95 -13.96
CA LEU A 34 5.32 1.62 -13.70
C LEU A 34 5.53 1.84 -12.20
N GLY A 35 4.49 2.26 -11.48
CA GLY A 35 4.53 2.42 -10.03
C GLY A 35 4.89 1.11 -9.32
N TRP A 36 4.33 -0.01 -9.77
CA TRP A 36 4.68 -1.34 -9.24
C TRP A 36 6.11 -1.75 -9.56
N ALA A 37 6.58 -1.51 -10.80
CA ALA A 37 7.96 -1.79 -11.18
C ALA A 37 8.96 -1.00 -10.32
N ILE A 38 8.69 0.29 -10.08
CA ILE A 38 9.50 1.15 -9.19
C ILE A 38 9.43 0.64 -7.75
N THR A 39 8.25 0.22 -7.29
CA THR A 39 8.06 -0.36 -5.94
C THR A 39 8.91 -1.62 -5.76
N THR A 40 8.87 -2.56 -6.71
CA THR A 40 9.66 -3.79 -6.69
C THR A 40 11.16 -3.50 -6.74
N TRP A 41 11.60 -2.55 -7.57
CA TRP A 41 12.98 -2.11 -7.59
C TRP A 41 13.42 -1.50 -6.25
N ALA A 42 12.59 -0.63 -5.65
CA ALA A 42 12.89 -0.03 -4.36
C ALA A 42 12.96 -1.11 -3.26
N PHE A 43 12.03 -2.07 -3.28
CA PHE A 43 12.05 -3.23 -2.39
C PHE A 43 13.34 -4.04 -2.53
N SER A 44 13.77 -4.35 -3.77
CA SER A 44 15.03 -5.06 -4.02
C SER A 44 16.24 -4.32 -3.45
N LYS A 45 16.24 -2.98 -3.56
CA LYS A 45 17.29 -2.13 -2.99
C LYS A 45 17.25 -2.01 -1.48
N LEU A 46 16.15 -2.33 -0.81
CA LEU A 46 16.11 -2.35 0.65
C LEU A 46 16.64 -3.65 1.23
N ILE A 47 16.38 -4.78 0.57
CA ILE A 47 16.76 -6.10 1.08
C ILE A 47 18.22 -6.47 0.76
N GLU A 48 18.80 -5.82 -0.24
CA GLU A 48 20.19 -6.01 -0.67
C GLU A 48 21.14 -5.85 0.52
N ASN A 49 22.02 -6.82 0.78
CA ASN A 49 22.99 -6.84 1.87
C ASN A 49 22.45 -6.94 3.31
N HIS A 50 21.12 -6.95 3.51
CA HIS A 50 20.51 -7.16 4.84
C HIS A 50 19.90 -8.56 5.03
N TYR A 51 19.67 -9.26 3.92
CA TYR A 51 19.11 -10.59 3.88
C TYR A 51 20.06 -11.53 3.14
N THR A 52 19.99 -12.83 3.45
CA THR A 52 20.74 -13.86 2.72
C THR A 52 20.27 -13.95 1.27
N VAL A 53 21.09 -14.49 0.37
CA VAL A 53 20.75 -14.66 -1.06
C VAL A 53 19.40 -15.38 -1.24
N ARG A 54 19.12 -16.38 -0.39
CA ARG A 54 17.88 -17.15 -0.47
C ARG A 54 16.67 -16.39 0.06
N GLU A 55 16.81 -15.67 1.16
CA GLU A 55 15.75 -14.77 1.65
C GLU A 55 15.43 -13.71 0.59
N GLN A 56 16.45 -13.12 -0.04
CA GLN A 56 16.26 -12.13 -1.10
C GLN A 56 15.51 -12.72 -2.30
N PHE A 57 15.89 -13.93 -2.74
CA PHE A 57 15.20 -14.62 -3.83
C PHE A 57 13.72 -14.84 -3.52
N PHE A 58 13.40 -15.42 -2.35
CA PHE A 58 12.00 -15.64 -1.97
C PHE A 58 11.25 -14.33 -1.80
N ALA A 59 11.84 -13.34 -1.12
CA ALA A 59 11.19 -12.05 -0.92
C ALA A 59 10.86 -11.38 -2.25
N LEU A 60 11.79 -11.35 -3.21
CA LEU A 60 11.55 -10.71 -4.51
C LEU A 60 10.54 -11.48 -5.36
N ALA A 61 10.64 -12.80 -5.41
CA ALA A 61 9.70 -13.63 -6.16
C ALA A 61 8.27 -13.45 -5.60
N LEU A 62 8.10 -13.59 -4.29
CA LEU A 62 6.81 -13.45 -3.62
C LEU A 62 6.27 -12.02 -3.71
N PHE A 63 7.11 -11.00 -3.56
CA PHE A 63 6.69 -9.61 -3.66
C PHE A 63 6.20 -9.29 -5.06
N THR A 64 7.00 -9.60 -6.08
CA THR A 64 6.67 -9.30 -7.48
C THR A 64 5.43 -10.04 -7.98
N LEU A 65 5.25 -11.29 -7.51
CA LEU A 65 4.15 -12.16 -7.93
C LEU A 65 2.97 -12.19 -6.95
N SER A 66 2.97 -11.33 -5.92
CA SER A 66 1.90 -11.24 -4.94
C SER A 66 0.57 -10.94 -5.66
N PRO A 67 -0.45 -11.81 -5.58
CA PRO A 67 -1.74 -11.54 -6.21
C PRO A 67 -2.39 -10.25 -5.70
N LEU A 68 -2.34 -9.99 -4.38
CA LEU A 68 -2.79 -8.73 -3.80
C LEU A 68 -2.01 -7.53 -4.36
N GLY A 69 -0.67 -7.62 -4.40
CA GLY A 69 0.17 -6.54 -4.94
C GLY A 69 -0.14 -6.25 -6.42
N LEU A 70 -0.23 -7.29 -7.24
CA LEU A 70 -0.56 -7.20 -8.66
C LEU A 70 -1.96 -6.62 -8.86
N LEU A 71 -2.97 -7.13 -8.15
CA LEU A 71 -4.35 -6.65 -8.25
C LEU A 71 -4.47 -5.17 -7.87
N VAL A 72 -3.86 -4.77 -6.75
CA VAL A 72 -3.88 -3.38 -6.30
C VAL A 72 -3.09 -2.49 -7.27
N SER A 73 -1.99 -2.98 -7.84
CA SER A 73 -1.23 -2.24 -8.86
C SER A 73 -1.87 -2.19 -10.25
N ALA A 74 -2.78 -3.11 -10.57
CA ALA A 74 -3.58 -3.05 -11.78
C ALA A 74 -4.76 -2.07 -11.64
N SER A 75 -5.06 -1.66 -10.41
CA SER A 75 -6.06 -0.63 -10.13
C SER A 75 -5.50 0.79 -10.15
N TYR A 76 -6.35 1.80 -10.30
CA TYR A 76 -5.98 3.21 -10.16
C TYR A 76 -5.95 3.70 -8.70
N MET A 77 -5.94 2.79 -7.73
CA MET A 77 -5.95 3.15 -6.31
C MET A 77 -4.62 3.72 -5.82
N SER A 78 -4.71 4.56 -4.79
CA SER A 78 -3.56 5.24 -4.19
C SER A 78 -2.60 4.33 -3.40
N HIS A 79 -2.96 3.07 -3.17
CA HIS A 79 -2.18 2.12 -2.37
C HIS A 79 -0.80 1.82 -2.98
N THR A 80 -0.71 1.55 -4.28
CA THR A 80 0.56 1.25 -4.96
C THR A 80 1.45 2.48 -5.02
N THR A 81 0.88 3.65 -5.31
CA THR A 81 1.64 4.92 -5.33
C THR A 81 2.17 5.28 -3.94
N PHE A 82 1.37 5.08 -2.90
CA PHE A 82 1.84 5.22 -1.53
C PHE A 82 3.03 4.28 -1.25
N LEU A 83 2.88 2.99 -1.58
CA LEU A 83 3.90 1.98 -1.35
C LEU A 83 5.20 2.32 -2.10
N MET A 84 5.10 2.79 -3.34
CA MET A 84 6.22 3.30 -4.14
C MET A 84 6.98 4.42 -3.41
N TRP A 85 6.29 5.50 -3.04
CA TRP A 85 6.91 6.65 -2.37
C TRP A 85 7.48 6.27 -0.99
N MET A 86 6.79 5.40 -0.26
CA MET A 86 7.27 4.89 1.03
C MET A 86 8.57 4.10 0.87
N LEU A 87 8.64 3.14 -0.05
CA LEU A 87 9.89 2.36 -0.24
C LEU A 87 11.03 3.25 -0.76
N LEU A 88 10.75 4.21 -1.65
CA LEU A 88 11.74 5.19 -2.09
C LEU A 88 12.28 6.05 -0.92
N THR A 89 11.43 6.37 0.05
CA THR A 89 11.83 7.06 1.29
C THR A 89 12.88 6.24 2.03
N PHE A 90 12.62 4.95 2.26
CA PHE A 90 13.56 4.07 2.94
C PHE A 90 14.85 3.86 2.13
N VAL A 91 14.76 3.76 0.79
CA VAL A 91 15.95 3.66 -0.07
C VAL A 91 16.80 4.92 0.03
N GLY A 92 16.19 6.11 0.00
CA GLY A 92 16.87 7.38 0.19
C GLY A 92 17.54 7.46 1.56
N TRP A 93 16.82 7.09 2.63
CA TRP A 93 17.38 7.10 3.98
C TRP A 93 18.59 6.17 4.11
N ARG A 94 18.47 4.92 3.64
CA ARG A 94 19.56 3.94 3.61
C ARG A 94 20.77 4.46 2.84
N LYS A 95 20.59 4.95 1.61
CA LYS A 95 21.70 5.51 0.82
C LYS A 95 22.33 6.74 1.48
N GLY A 96 21.55 7.52 2.23
CA GLY A 96 22.05 8.60 3.07
C GLY A 96 22.98 8.09 4.17
N LEU A 97 22.60 7.00 4.84
CA LEU A 97 23.44 6.34 5.85
C LEU A 97 24.74 5.77 5.27
N GLU A 98 24.68 5.15 4.09
CA GLU A 98 25.84 4.54 3.43
C GLU A 98 26.79 5.59 2.80
N SER A 99 26.27 6.72 2.32
CA SER A 99 27.06 7.70 1.55
C SER A 99 27.82 8.69 2.44
N GLN A 100 29.13 8.84 2.26
CA GLN A 100 29.91 9.89 2.95
C GLN A 100 29.67 11.28 2.35
N ARG A 101 29.81 11.42 1.02
CA ARG A 101 29.76 12.73 0.32
C ARG A 101 28.36 13.20 -0.06
N ARG A 102 27.42 12.28 -0.31
CA ARG A 102 26.08 12.61 -0.84
C ARG A 102 24.97 12.39 0.19
N SER A 103 25.30 12.21 1.46
CA SER A 103 24.33 11.96 2.55
C SER A 103 23.18 12.96 2.52
N GLN A 104 23.50 14.27 2.53
CA GLN A 104 22.50 15.35 2.51
C GLN A 104 21.49 15.21 1.36
N ARG A 105 21.95 14.93 0.14
CA ARG A 105 21.08 14.79 -1.03
C ARG A 105 20.12 13.61 -0.87
N TRP A 106 20.63 12.48 -0.37
CA TRP A 106 19.81 11.29 -0.17
C TRP A 106 18.77 11.47 0.94
N PHE A 107 19.12 12.15 2.05
CA PHE A 107 18.15 12.52 3.07
C PHE A 107 17.09 13.48 2.55
N MET A 108 17.47 14.46 1.71
CA MET A 108 16.51 15.36 1.05
C MET A 108 15.56 14.60 0.11
N VAL A 109 16.07 13.68 -0.71
CA VAL A 109 15.25 12.80 -1.56
C VAL A 109 14.32 11.93 -0.72
N ALA A 110 14.81 11.37 0.39
CA ALA A 110 13.98 10.59 1.31
C ALA A 110 12.82 11.43 1.87
N GLY A 111 13.12 12.66 2.31
CA GLY A 111 12.12 13.61 2.77
C GLY A 111 11.06 13.97 1.73
N LEU A 112 11.49 14.25 0.49
CA LEU A 112 10.58 14.53 -0.63
C LEU A 112 9.63 13.35 -0.88
N CYS A 113 10.17 12.13 -0.94
CA CYS A 113 9.38 10.91 -1.11
C CYS A 113 8.42 10.70 0.06
N ALA A 114 8.85 10.93 1.31
CA ALA A 114 8.00 10.83 2.48
C ALA A 114 6.84 11.84 2.42
N GLY A 115 7.12 13.06 1.96
CA GLY A 115 6.11 14.07 1.72
C GLY A 115 5.08 13.64 0.67
N PHE A 116 5.53 13.05 -0.45
CA PHE A 116 4.61 12.51 -1.46
C PHE A 116 3.80 11.30 -0.96
N ALA A 117 4.41 10.43 -0.15
CA ALA A 117 3.69 9.33 0.51
C ALA A 117 2.58 9.87 1.42
N ALA A 118 2.87 10.89 2.24
CA ALA A 118 1.91 11.54 3.12
C ALA A 118 0.78 12.25 2.34
N MET A 119 1.09 12.90 1.22
CA MET A 119 0.09 13.48 0.30
C MET A 119 -0.72 12.43 -0.47
N THR A 120 -0.31 11.17 -0.47
CA THR A 120 -1.02 10.10 -1.16
C THR A 120 -1.97 9.40 -0.20
N ARG A 121 -1.46 8.95 0.96
CA ARG A 121 -2.23 8.27 2.01
C ARG A 121 -1.63 8.59 3.39
N PRO A 122 -2.04 9.68 4.05
CA PRO A 122 -1.40 10.14 5.29
C PRO A 122 -1.53 9.16 6.44
N GLN A 123 -2.67 8.46 6.57
CA GLN A 123 -2.89 7.47 7.62
C GLN A 123 -1.92 6.29 7.54
N ASP A 124 -1.50 5.90 6.32
CA ASP A 124 -0.56 4.80 6.12
C ASP A 124 0.88 5.19 6.47
N MET A 125 1.13 6.47 6.77
CA MET A 125 2.41 6.89 7.33
C MET A 125 2.60 6.42 8.76
N ILE A 126 1.53 6.07 9.49
CA ILE A 126 1.65 5.54 10.85
C ILE A 126 2.47 4.22 10.85
N PRO A 127 2.13 3.19 10.05
CA PRO A 127 2.96 2.00 9.92
C PRO A 127 4.39 2.27 9.45
N ALA A 128 4.56 3.15 8.46
CA ALA A 128 5.88 3.50 7.96
C ALA A 128 6.75 4.16 9.04
N MET A 129 6.18 5.07 9.84
CA MET A 129 6.85 5.71 10.97
C MET A 129 7.19 4.69 12.05
N ALA A 130 6.30 3.74 12.34
CA ALA A 130 6.59 2.67 13.29
C ALA A 130 7.81 1.85 12.85
N GLY A 131 7.86 1.43 11.58
CA GLY A 131 9.03 0.77 10.99
C GLY A 131 10.30 1.63 11.08
N ALA A 132 10.20 2.91 10.72
CA ALA A 132 11.33 3.84 10.75
C ALA A 132 11.87 4.07 12.18
N ILE A 133 10.98 4.28 13.16
CA ILE A 133 11.35 4.45 14.57
C ILE A 133 12.01 3.18 15.09
N THR A 134 11.41 2.00 14.85
CA THR A 134 12.02 0.73 15.26
C THR A 134 13.39 0.56 14.62
N ALA A 135 13.54 0.81 13.31
CA ALA A 135 14.83 0.73 12.64
C ALA A 135 15.86 1.68 13.26
N PHE A 136 15.46 2.95 13.50
CA PHE A 136 16.31 3.96 14.13
C PHE A 136 16.78 3.54 15.52
N LEU A 137 15.91 2.95 16.35
CA LEU A 137 16.26 2.47 17.70
C LEU A 137 17.38 1.42 17.68
N PHE A 138 17.44 0.60 16.62
CA PHE A 138 18.47 -0.42 16.46
C PHE A 138 19.70 0.02 15.65
N LEU A 139 19.73 1.25 15.11
CA LEU A 139 20.91 1.74 14.40
C LEU A 139 22.10 1.91 15.38
N PRO A 140 23.35 1.66 14.91
CA PRO A 140 24.56 2.05 15.64
C PRO A 140 24.60 3.55 15.93
N MET A 141 25.23 3.96 17.03
CA MET A 141 25.25 5.36 17.48
C MET A 141 25.76 6.34 16.40
N ALA A 142 26.78 5.96 15.63
CA ALA A 142 27.29 6.77 14.53
C ALA A 142 26.23 7.01 13.42
N GLN A 143 25.41 5.99 13.12
CA GLN A 143 24.34 6.11 12.12
C GLN A 143 23.11 6.86 12.67
N LYS A 144 22.82 6.75 13.97
CA LYS A 144 21.83 7.58 14.66
C LYS A 144 22.22 9.06 14.60
N ALA A 145 23.45 9.39 14.98
CA ALA A 145 23.98 10.75 14.93
C ALA A 145 23.94 11.30 13.50
N LYS A 146 24.28 10.47 12.50
CA LYS A 146 24.17 10.85 11.09
C LYS A 146 22.74 11.12 10.66
N THR A 147 21.78 10.28 11.04
CA THR A 147 20.35 10.48 10.76
C THR A 147 19.85 11.79 11.35
N ILE A 148 20.16 12.06 12.61
CA ILE A 148 19.79 13.31 13.30
C ILE A 148 20.44 14.52 12.59
N ARG A 149 21.74 14.45 12.30
CA ARG A 149 22.49 15.53 11.61
C ARG A 149 21.86 15.90 10.26
N PHE A 150 21.38 14.92 9.51
CA PHE A 150 20.78 15.14 8.19
C PHE A 150 19.24 15.19 8.21
N MET A 151 18.63 15.33 9.39
CA MET A 151 17.19 15.51 9.54
C MET A 151 16.72 16.81 8.88
N ILE A 152 17.48 17.91 8.99
CA ILE A 152 17.14 19.20 8.36
C ILE A 152 17.00 19.07 6.84
N PRO A 153 17.98 18.52 6.08
CA PRO A 153 17.79 18.22 4.67
C PRO A 153 16.56 17.37 4.35
N GLY A 154 16.27 16.36 5.18
CA GLY A 154 15.06 15.57 5.04
C GLY A 154 13.79 16.40 5.21
N ILE A 155 13.72 17.25 6.23
CA ILE A 155 12.60 18.17 6.46
C ILE A 155 12.44 19.11 5.25
N LEU A 156 13.53 19.69 4.75
CA LEU A 156 13.49 20.57 3.56
C LEU A 156 12.97 19.84 2.31
N GLY A 157 13.34 18.56 2.13
CA GLY A 157 12.78 17.72 1.09
C GLY A 157 11.26 17.55 1.24
N GLY A 158 10.80 17.21 2.44
CA GLY A 158 9.37 17.03 2.74
C GLY A 158 8.55 18.32 2.65
N MET A 159 9.16 19.46 3.00
CA MET A 159 8.54 20.79 2.88
C MET A 159 8.16 21.12 1.42
N THR A 160 8.87 20.56 0.43
CA THR A 160 8.51 20.76 -0.99
C THR A 160 7.15 20.15 -1.30
N SER A 161 6.91 18.91 -0.87
CA SER A 161 5.61 18.25 -1.02
C SER A 161 4.54 18.95 -0.19
N LEU A 162 4.85 19.36 1.05
CA LEU A 162 3.92 20.12 1.88
C LEU A 162 3.52 21.45 1.22
N ALA A 163 4.47 22.18 0.62
CA ALA A 163 4.18 23.42 -0.09
C ALA A 163 3.23 23.18 -1.28
N LEU A 164 3.44 22.09 -2.04
CA LEU A 164 2.53 21.68 -3.11
C LEU A 164 1.12 21.38 -2.58
N LEU A 165 1.01 20.67 -1.45
CA LEU A 165 -0.27 20.38 -0.80
C LEU A 165 -0.99 21.67 -0.36
N LEU A 166 -0.27 22.55 0.33
CA LEU A 166 -0.82 23.82 0.81
C LEU A 166 -1.29 24.71 -0.35
N PHE A 167 -0.50 24.78 -1.42
CA PHE A 167 -0.88 25.46 -2.67
C PHE A 167 -2.14 24.84 -3.28
N TRP A 168 -2.19 23.52 -3.41
CA TRP A 168 -3.37 22.80 -3.90
C TRP A 168 -4.61 23.12 -3.06
N ASN A 169 -4.49 23.09 -1.73
CA ASN A 169 -5.60 23.37 -0.82
C ASN A 169 -6.11 24.80 -0.97
N ALA A 170 -5.21 25.78 -1.06
CA ALA A 170 -5.58 27.17 -1.29
C ALA A 170 -6.32 27.38 -2.62
N GLN A 171 -5.92 26.67 -3.68
CA GLN A 171 -6.58 26.76 -5.00
C GLN A 171 -7.94 26.05 -5.03
N VAL A 172 -8.05 24.86 -4.44
CA VAL A 172 -9.27 24.02 -4.56
C VAL A 172 -10.33 24.38 -3.52
N TYR A 173 -9.91 24.69 -2.30
CA TYR A 173 -10.81 24.93 -1.16
C TYR A 173 -10.82 26.38 -0.69
N GLY A 174 -9.95 27.25 -1.23
CA GLY A 174 -9.84 28.65 -0.82
C GLY A 174 -9.09 28.89 0.48
N ALA A 175 -8.53 27.84 1.10
CA ALA A 175 -7.76 27.95 2.35
C ALA A 175 -6.61 26.94 2.42
N TRP A 176 -5.48 27.39 2.96
CA TRP A 176 -4.22 26.63 3.02
C TRP A 176 -4.34 25.35 3.87
N PHE A 177 -5.05 25.44 4.99
CA PHE A 177 -5.20 24.35 5.96
C PHE A 177 -6.52 23.59 5.82
N SER A 178 -7.11 23.59 4.62
CA SER A 178 -8.28 22.79 4.30
C SER A 178 -7.91 21.38 3.87
N SER A 179 -8.84 20.44 4.03
CA SER A 179 -8.70 19.06 3.57
C SER A 179 -10.00 18.64 2.91
N GLY A 180 -9.92 17.88 1.82
CA GLY A 180 -11.09 17.31 1.17
C GLY A 180 -11.88 16.38 2.10
N TYR A 181 -11.22 15.76 3.08
CA TYR A 181 -11.87 14.96 4.13
C TYR A 181 -12.78 15.77 5.06
N ASN A 182 -12.51 17.07 5.21
CA ASN A 182 -13.33 17.97 6.05
C ASN A 182 -14.27 18.84 5.21
N PHE A 183 -14.22 18.71 3.88
CA PHE A 183 -14.94 19.58 2.96
C PHE A 183 -16.23 18.91 2.50
N GLY A 184 -17.34 19.34 3.11
CA GLY A 184 -18.67 18.75 2.94
C GLY A 184 -18.92 17.60 3.91
N SER A 185 -20.17 17.44 4.36
CA SER A 185 -20.63 16.23 5.03
C SER A 185 -20.58 15.10 4.02
N SER A 186 -19.39 14.55 3.79
CA SER A 186 -19.20 13.36 2.97
C SER A 186 -19.78 12.20 3.75
N TYR A 187 -21.11 12.08 3.78
CA TYR A 187 -21.69 10.77 3.99
C TYR A 187 -21.15 9.93 2.84
N SER A 188 -20.31 8.94 3.15
CA SER A 188 -19.98 7.94 2.16
C SER A 188 -21.29 7.48 1.55
N LEU A 189 -21.41 7.53 0.22
CA LEU A 189 -22.62 7.12 -0.50
C LEU A 189 -23.01 5.68 -0.15
N THR A 190 -22.03 4.92 0.32
CA THR A 190 -22.16 3.63 0.97
C THR A 190 -22.29 3.77 2.50
N PRO A 191 -23.47 3.48 3.10
CA PRO A 191 -23.73 3.58 4.55
C PRO A 191 -22.81 2.72 5.43
N ILE A 192 -22.12 1.75 4.82
CA ILE A 192 -21.20 0.81 5.48
C ILE A 192 -19.87 1.48 5.84
N ILE A 193 -19.46 2.54 5.13
CA ILE A 193 -18.18 3.21 5.32
C ILE A 193 -18.39 4.44 6.21
N GLN A 194 -18.01 4.35 7.48
CA GLN A 194 -18.01 5.51 8.37
C GLN A 194 -16.68 6.26 8.26
N GLU A 195 -16.74 7.59 8.16
CA GLU A 195 -15.53 8.43 8.02
C GLU A 195 -14.77 8.64 9.34
N SER A 196 -15.27 8.11 10.45
CA SER A 196 -14.64 8.23 11.76
C SER A 196 -13.63 7.11 12.02
N LEU A 197 -12.42 7.46 12.42
CA LEU A 197 -11.47 6.51 13.00
C LEU A 197 -11.77 6.31 14.49
N GLY A 198 -11.77 5.06 14.96
CA GLY A 198 -11.97 4.73 16.37
C GLY A 198 -13.36 4.18 16.68
N PHE A 199 -13.66 4.04 17.98
CA PHE A 199 -14.90 3.41 18.42
C PHE A 199 -16.08 4.36 18.37
N THR A 200 -17.19 3.86 17.85
CA THR A 200 -18.47 4.56 17.80
C THR A 200 -19.59 3.63 18.28
N ASN A 201 -20.81 4.14 18.43
CA ASN A 201 -21.97 3.30 18.77
C ASN A 201 -22.18 2.16 17.75
N SER A 202 -21.77 2.37 16.50
CA SER A 202 -21.86 1.41 15.41
C SER A 202 -20.58 0.59 15.17
N HIS A 203 -19.43 1.06 15.66
CA HIS A 203 -18.12 0.39 15.59
C HIS A 203 -17.58 0.13 17.00
N THR A 204 -18.13 -0.87 17.66
CA THR A 204 -17.73 -1.25 19.03
C THR A 204 -16.42 -2.05 19.04
N PRO A 205 -15.73 -2.19 20.18
CA PRO A 205 -14.55 -3.05 20.29
C PRO A 205 -14.77 -4.49 19.81
N ALA A 206 -15.95 -5.06 20.07
CA ALA A 206 -16.32 -6.39 19.58
C ALA A 206 -16.41 -6.44 18.04
N LYS A 207 -16.96 -5.39 17.42
CA LYS A 207 -17.02 -5.26 15.95
C LYS A 207 -15.64 -5.04 15.34
N ALA A 208 -14.81 -4.20 15.96
CA ALA A 208 -13.42 -3.99 15.57
C ALA A 208 -12.63 -5.31 15.57
N TRP A 209 -12.82 -6.15 16.59
CA TRP A 209 -12.22 -7.49 16.64
C TRP A 209 -12.73 -8.41 15.52
N GLN A 210 -14.04 -8.40 15.25
CA GLN A 210 -14.61 -9.18 14.14
C GLN A 210 -14.06 -8.73 12.78
N TYR A 211 -13.98 -7.42 12.53
CA TYR A 211 -13.42 -6.88 11.28
C TYR A 211 -11.94 -7.20 11.16
N LEU A 212 -11.17 -7.09 12.26
CA LEU A 212 -9.77 -7.49 12.28
C LEU A 212 -9.61 -8.96 11.88
N LEU A 213 -10.37 -9.88 12.48
CA LEU A 213 -10.26 -11.31 12.16
C LEU A 213 -10.62 -11.60 10.70
N ARG A 214 -11.70 -11.02 10.20
CA ARG A 214 -12.10 -11.17 8.78
C ARG A 214 -11.04 -10.60 7.84
N ALA A 215 -10.52 -9.42 8.13
CA ALA A 215 -9.50 -8.77 7.33
C ALA A 215 -8.18 -9.56 7.34
N MET A 216 -7.79 -10.14 8.48
CA MET A 216 -6.65 -11.05 8.57
C MET A 216 -6.83 -12.31 7.76
N LEU A 217 -8.00 -12.95 7.83
CA LEU A 217 -8.29 -14.14 7.03
C LEU A 217 -8.31 -13.84 5.53
N ARG A 218 -8.81 -12.67 5.12
CA ARG A 218 -8.75 -12.24 3.71
C ARG A 218 -7.35 -11.88 3.29
N PHE A 219 -6.58 -11.21 4.14
CA PHE A 219 -5.18 -10.90 3.87
C PHE A 219 -4.36 -12.18 3.70
N ASP A 220 -4.62 -13.19 4.54
CA ASP A 220 -3.96 -14.49 4.49
C ASP A 220 -4.04 -15.11 3.10
N THR A 221 -5.25 -15.18 2.54
CA THR A 221 -5.50 -15.75 1.22
C THR A 221 -5.09 -14.81 0.09
N ALA A 222 -5.31 -13.51 0.23
CA ALA A 222 -5.05 -12.56 -0.86
C ALA A 222 -3.57 -12.28 -1.09
N LEU A 223 -2.74 -12.26 -0.04
CA LEU A 223 -1.35 -11.82 -0.13
C LEU A 223 -0.56 -12.62 -1.17
N LEU A 224 -0.62 -13.96 -1.10
CA LEU A 224 0.10 -14.87 -2.00
C LEU A 224 -0.83 -15.81 -2.78
N GLY A 225 -2.13 -15.80 -2.49
CA GLY A 225 -3.05 -16.85 -2.93
C GLY A 225 -2.92 -18.13 -2.10
N TRP A 226 -2.31 -18.09 -0.91
CA TRP A 226 -2.06 -19.28 -0.08
C TRP A 226 -2.89 -19.21 1.21
N PRO A 227 -3.49 -20.30 1.70
CA PRO A 227 -4.31 -20.28 2.91
C PRO A 227 -3.50 -20.35 4.22
N THR A 228 -2.25 -19.86 4.22
CA THR A 228 -1.27 -20.14 5.28
C THR A 228 -0.18 -19.05 5.42
N CYS A 229 -0.41 -17.83 4.95
CA CYS A 229 0.54 -16.74 5.10
C CYS A 229 0.73 -16.31 6.56
N LEU A 230 -0.35 -16.21 7.35
CA LEU A 230 -0.33 -15.73 8.74
C LEU A 230 0.55 -16.57 9.66
N PRO A 231 0.47 -17.92 9.68
CA PRO A 231 1.40 -18.73 10.47
C PRO A 231 2.86 -18.48 10.10
N LEU A 232 3.15 -18.29 8.80
CA LEU A 232 4.52 -18.05 8.32
C LEU A 232 5.08 -16.71 8.79
N LEU A 233 4.24 -15.71 9.09
CA LEU A 233 4.67 -14.43 9.66
C LEU A 233 5.24 -14.57 11.07
N LEU A 234 4.78 -15.58 11.83
CA LEU A 234 5.12 -15.74 13.24
C LEU A 234 6.39 -16.59 13.45
N ILE A 235 6.73 -17.45 12.50
CA ILE A 235 7.90 -18.35 12.60
C ILE A 235 9.22 -17.61 12.90
N PRO A 236 9.56 -16.46 12.29
CA PRO A 236 10.82 -15.75 12.56
C PRO A 236 10.93 -15.17 13.98
N PHE A 237 9.83 -15.14 14.73
CA PHE A 237 9.79 -14.68 16.13
C PHE A 237 9.85 -15.82 17.15
N VAL A 238 9.47 -17.03 16.72
CA VAL A 238 9.45 -18.26 17.54
C VAL A 238 10.74 -19.06 17.37
N ARG A 239 11.34 -19.03 16.17
CA ARG A 239 12.59 -19.71 15.84
C ARG A 239 13.64 -18.67 15.45
N TRP A 240 14.91 -18.95 15.77
CA TRP A 240 16.12 -18.13 15.56
C TRP A 240 16.35 -17.00 16.57
N PRO A 241 17.62 -16.56 16.77
CA PRO A 241 17.86 -15.32 17.48
C PRO A 241 17.06 -14.20 16.81
N ARG A 242 16.34 -13.42 17.61
CA ARG A 242 15.48 -12.36 17.12
C ARG A 242 16.35 -11.27 16.48
N GLU A 243 16.38 -11.24 15.16
CA GLU A 243 17.12 -10.23 14.42
C GLU A 243 16.36 -8.89 14.40
N THR A 244 17.09 -7.78 14.41
CA THR A 244 16.55 -6.42 14.30
C THR A 244 15.56 -6.28 13.15
N LYS A 245 15.83 -6.91 12.00
CA LYS A 245 15.00 -6.84 10.80
C LYS A 245 13.58 -7.40 11.04
N HIS A 246 13.45 -8.42 11.90
CA HIS A 246 12.14 -9.00 12.24
C HIS A 246 11.32 -8.03 13.10
N TRP A 247 11.96 -7.31 14.03
CA TRP A 247 11.28 -6.30 14.84
C TRP A 247 10.79 -5.12 14.01
N VAL A 248 11.56 -4.66 13.03
CA VAL A 248 11.14 -3.61 12.08
C VAL A 248 9.92 -4.09 11.27
N CYS A 249 9.94 -5.32 10.75
CA CYS A 249 8.79 -5.86 10.02
C CYS A 249 7.57 -6.04 10.94
N GLY A 250 7.78 -6.53 12.16
CA GLY A 250 6.74 -6.73 13.16
C GLY A 250 6.06 -5.43 13.58
N SER A 251 6.81 -4.32 13.74
CA SER A 251 6.21 -3.04 14.09
C SER A 251 5.31 -2.50 12.99
N VAL A 252 5.70 -2.64 11.71
CA VAL A 252 4.86 -2.29 10.56
C VAL A 252 3.58 -3.14 10.51
N LEU A 253 3.69 -4.46 10.73
CA LEU A 253 2.53 -5.36 10.78
C LEU A 253 1.55 -4.94 11.88
N ILE A 254 2.03 -4.85 13.13
CA ILE A 254 1.20 -4.58 14.31
C ILE A 254 0.49 -3.24 14.18
N THR A 255 1.20 -2.21 13.73
CA THR A 255 0.61 -0.87 13.58
C THR A 255 -0.36 -0.78 12.40
N THR A 256 -0.13 -1.51 11.30
CA THR A 256 -1.10 -1.59 10.20
C THR A 256 -2.38 -2.30 10.65
N VAL A 257 -2.24 -3.45 11.31
CA VAL A 257 -3.38 -4.21 11.85
C VAL A 257 -4.15 -3.39 12.88
N GLY A 258 -3.45 -2.74 13.81
CA GLY A 258 -4.06 -1.91 14.84
C GLY A 258 -4.79 -0.70 14.26
N LEU A 259 -4.18 0.01 13.31
CA LEU A 259 -4.80 1.16 12.63
C LEU A 259 -6.11 0.75 11.94
N TYR A 260 -6.09 -0.33 11.17
CA TYR A 260 -7.25 -0.74 10.39
C TYR A 260 -8.30 -1.51 11.17
N ALA A 261 -7.98 -2.03 12.36
CA ALA A 261 -8.99 -2.51 13.30
C ALA A 261 -9.88 -1.37 13.83
N LEU A 262 -9.30 -0.17 13.96
CA LEU A 262 -10.03 1.03 14.36
C LEU A 262 -10.77 1.70 13.19
N PHE A 263 -10.59 1.20 11.97
CA PHE A 263 -11.25 1.72 10.79
C PHE A 263 -12.57 0.94 10.56
N PRO A 264 -13.75 1.61 10.59
CA PRO A 264 -15.06 0.96 10.48
C PRO A 264 -15.37 0.56 9.04
N TYR A 265 -14.60 -0.40 8.51
CA TYR A 265 -14.70 -0.91 7.15
C TYR A 265 -14.46 -2.42 7.13
N ASP A 266 -15.41 -3.19 6.61
CA ASP A 266 -15.36 -4.66 6.59
C ASP A 266 -14.53 -5.23 5.42
N GLY A 267 -13.74 -4.42 4.71
CA GLY A 267 -12.66 -4.94 3.86
C GLY A 267 -13.08 -5.67 2.57
N PHE A 268 -14.26 -5.41 1.98
CA PHE A 268 -14.82 -6.28 0.93
C PHE A 268 -14.20 -6.10 -0.47
N GLU A 269 -13.69 -4.91 -0.77
CA GLU A 269 -13.15 -4.58 -2.10
C GLU A 269 -11.64 -4.88 -2.17
N LEU A 270 -11.22 -5.61 -3.22
CA LEU A 270 -9.83 -6.05 -3.45
C LEU A 270 -9.22 -6.83 -2.27
N GLU A 271 -10.05 -7.68 -1.66
CA GLU A 271 -9.73 -8.64 -0.59
C GLU A 271 -9.24 -8.02 0.74
N ALA A 272 -8.10 -7.33 0.73
CA ALA A 272 -7.43 -6.76 1.91
C ALA A 272 -6.57 -5.52 1.58
N ARG A 273 -6.95 -4.73 0.58
CA ARG A 273 -6.14 -3.59 0.05
C ARG A 273 -5.61 -2.61 1.10
N TYR A 274 -6.33 -2.39 2.20
CA TYR A 274 -5.88 -1.50 3.28
C TYR A 274 -4.61 -2.00 3.98
N TYR A 275 -4.31 -3.29 3.88
CA TYR A 275 -3.09 -3.88 4.41
C TYR A 275 -1.89 -3.77 3.45
N THR A 276 -2.04 -3.08 2.31
CA THR A 276 -0.93 -2.82 1.38
C THR A 276 0.34 -2.26 2.04
N PRO A 277 0.28 -1.32 3.01
CA PRO A 277 1.48 -0.80 3.68
C PRO A 277 2.33 -1.88 4.35
N MET A 278 1.72 -2.99 4.78
CA MET A 278 2.43 -4.06 5.47
C MET A 278 2.92 -5.18 4.54
N ILE A 279 2.55 -5.19 3.25
CA ILE A 279 2.97 -6.21 2.28
C ILE A 279 4.49 -6.43 2.27
N PRO A 280 5.36 -5.40 2.18
CA PRO A 280 6.81 -5.60 2.17
C PRO A 280 7.29 -6.32 3.45
N ALA A 281 6.82 -5.88 4.62
CA ALA A 281 7.19 -6.47 5.90
C ALA A 281 6.68 -7.91 6.05
N ALA A 282 5.44 -8.17 5.63
CA ALA A 282 4.85 -9.50 5.63
C ALA A 282 5.66 -10.46 4.76
N ILE A 283 6.00 -10.04 3.55
CA ILE A 283 6.76 -10.87 2.60
C ILE A 283 8.18 -11.13 3.10
N LEU A 284 8.83 -10.17 3.76
CA LEU A 284 10.15 -10.40 4.33
C LEU A 284 10.12 -11.47 5.44
N LEU A 285 9.11 -11.44 6.30
CA LEU A 285 8.95 -12.45 7.36
C LEU A 285 8.63 -13.82 6.78
N ILE A 286 7.74 -13.90 5.78
CA ILE A 286 7.44 -15.16 5.07
C ILE A 286 8.69 -15.68 4.38
N ALA A 287 9.43 -14.83 3.66
CA ALA A 287 10.65 -15.21 2.96
C ALA A 287 11.73 -15.75 3.91
N SER A 288 11.89 -15.13 5.09
CA SER A 288 12.79 -15.64 6.15
C SER A 288 12.35 -17.01 6.66
N SER A 289 11.05 -17.24 6.87
CA SER A 289 10.51 -18.56 7.24
C SER A 289 10.80 -19.64 6.19
N LEU A 290 10.54 -19.34 4.92
CA LEU A 290 10.76 -20.27 3.81
C LEU A 290 12.24 -20.53 3.56
N ALA A 291 13.09 -19.51 3.66
CA ALA A 291 14.54 -19.67 3.58
C ALA A 291 15.04 -20.61 4.69
N GLY A 292 14.59 -20.41 5.93
CA GLY A 292 14.94 -21.25 7.07
C GLY A 292 14.53 -22.71 6.91
N TRP A 293 13.35 -23.00 6.36
CA TRP A 293 12.95 -24.38 6.05
C TRP A 293 13.81 -25.01 4.97
N THR A 294 14.01 -24.31 3.86
CA THR A 294 14.75 -24.87 2.72
C THR A 294 16.26 -24.99 2.96
N GLN A 295 16.80 -24.31 3.97
CA GLN A 295 18.18 -24.39 4.43
C GLN A 295 18.35 -25.26 5.68
N SER A 296 17.29 -25.90 6.17
CA SER A 296 17.37 -26.75 7.36
C SER A 296 18.40 -27.87 7.17
N THR A 297 19.22 -28.11 8.20
CA THR A 297 20.16 -29.23 8.25
C THR A 297 19.45 -30.58 8.29
N ARG A 298 18.18 -30.58 8.72
CA ARG A 298 17.33 -31.75 8.76
C ARG A 298 16.63 -31.96 7.40
N PRO A 299 16.92 -33.06 6.67
CA PRO A 299 16.45 -33.26 5.30
C PRO A 299 14.92 -33.34 5.19
N GLU A 300 14.23 -33.83 6.23
CA GLU A 300 12.77 -33.90 6.30
C GLU A 300 12.13 -32.50 6.27
N TRP A 301 12.64 -31.55 7.06
CA TRP A 301 12.13 -30.17 7.10
C TRP A 301 12.37 -29.44 5.79
N ARG A 302 13.51 -29.69 5.16
CA ARG A 302 13.83 -29.15 3.84
C ARG A 302 12.84 -29.64 2.78
N ARG A 303 12.54 -30.95 2.74
CA ARG A 303 11.57 -31.53 1.80
C ARG A 303 10.16 -30.98 2.05
N ILE A 304 9.73 -30.93 3.31
CA ILE A 304 8.42 -30.36 3.69
C ILE A 304 8.31 -28.92 3.20
N GLY A 305 9.34 -28.09 3.44
CA GLY A 305 9.35 -26.70 2.99
C GLY A 305 9.28 -26.57 1.46
N GLN A 306 10.00 -27.41 0.71
CA GLN A 306 9.95 -27.43 -0.76
C GLN A 306 8.57 -27.84 -1.29
N ILE A 307 7.98 -28.91 -0.75
CA ILE A 307 6.64 -29.37 -1.11
C ILE A 307 5.62 -28.27 -0.81
N PHE A 308 5.70 -27.65 0.37
CA PHE A 308 4.81 -26.57 0.77
C PHE A 308 4.87 -25.39 -0.21
N ILE A 309 6.08 -24.94 -0.57
CA ILE A 309 6.26 -23.84 -1.53
C ILE A 309 5.68 -24.20 -2.90
N LEU A 310 5.99 -25.40 -3.40
CA LEU A 310 5.49 -25.86 -4.70
C LEU A 310 3.95 -25.95 -4.69
N SER A 311 3.37 -26.54 -3.65
CA SER A 311 1.92 -26.62 -3.47
C SER A 311 1.27 -25.25 -3.40
N GLY A 312 1.87 -24.28 -2.69
CA GLY A 312 1.39 -22.90 -2.64
C GLY A 312 1.39 -22.23 -4.02
N ILE A 313 2.50 -22.34 -4.77
CA ILE A 313 2.61 -21.80 -6.12
C ILE A 313 1.55 -22.43 -7.04
N LEU A 314 1.42 -23.76 -7.03
CA LEU A 314 0.44 -24.48 -7.85
C LEU A 314 -0.99 -24.11 -7.47
N TYR A 315 -1.31 -24.03 -6.17
CA TYR A 315 -2.63 -23.63 -5.71
C TYR A 315 -2.96 -22.19 -6.13
N SER A 316 -2.03 -21.26 -5.98
CA SER A 316 -2.23 -19.87 -6.42
C SER A 316 -2.44 -19.77 -7.93
N GLY A 317 -1.60 -20.43 -8.73
CA GLY A 317 -1.64 -20.36 -10.19
C GLY A 317 -2.80 -21.13 -10.84
N LEU A 318 -3.18 -22.29 -10.28
CA LEU A 318 -4.23 -23.15 -10.85
C LEU A 318 -5.62 -22.88 -10.27
N HIS A 319 -5.69 -22.43 -9.01
CA HIS A 319 -6.97 -22.22 -8.33
C HIS A 319 -7.28 -20.74 -8.14
N VAL A 320 -6.46 -20.00 -7.37
CA VAL A 320 -6.79 -18.62 -6.98
C VAL A 320 -6.90 -17.68 -8.18
N TRP A 321 -5.92 -17.71 -9.09
CA TRP A 321 -5.95 -16.83 -10.26
C TRP A 321 -7.14 -17.11 -11.20
N PRO A 322 -7.32 -18.35 -11.72
CA PRO A 322 -8.36 -18.61 -12.71
C PRO A 322 -9.78 -18.64 -12.14
N HIS A 323 -9.95 -19.05 -10.87
CA HIS A 323 -11.28 -19.27 -10.29
C HIS A 323 -11.75 -18.12 -9.40
N SER A 324 -10.84 -17.41 -8.72
CA SER A 324 -11.21 -16.35 -7.78
C SER A 324 -10.94 -14.95 -8.33
N ILE A 325 -9.73 -14.71 -8.85
CA ILE A 325 -9.32 -13.35 -9.25
C ILE A 325 -9.85 -13.01 -10.65
N TRP A 326 -9.59 -13.85 -11.65
CA TRP A 326 -9.96 -13.55 -13.04
C TRP A 326 -11.46 -13.31 -13.21
N PRO A 327 -12.38 -14.19 -12.75
CA PRO A 327 -13.81 -13.98 -12.98
C PRO A 327 -14.35 -12.74 -12.28
N LYS A 328 -13.74 -12.35 -11.15
CA LYS A 328 -14.16 -11.21 -10.33
C LYS A 328 -13.66 -9.88 -10.89
N TYR A 329 -12.46 -9.84 -11.46
CA TYR A 329 -11.78 -8.57 -11.79
C TYR A 329 -11.47 -8.37 -13.28
N ALA A 330 -11.58 -9.38 -14.14
CA ALA A 330 -11.23 -9.24 -15.56
C ALA A 330 -12.24 -8.38 -16.35
N HIS A 331 -13.52 -8.39 -15.96
CA HIS A 331 -14.59 -7.77 -16.72
C HIS A 331 -15.44 -6.76 -15.93
N ALA A 332 -15.36 -6.75 -14.60
CA ALA A 332 -16.24 -5.95 -13.74
C ALA A 332 -15.47 -5.43 -12.51
N TYR A 333 -14.48 -4.57 -12.74
CA TYR A 333 -13.77 -3.90 -11.64
C TYR A 333 -14.72 -2.98 -10.86
N GLU A 334 -14.81 -3.18 -9.54
CA GLU A 334 -15.73 -2.46 -8.66
C GLU A 334 -17.18 -2.43 -9.15
N GLN A 335 -17.62 -3.50 -9.83
CA GLN A 335 -18.99 -3.58 -10.38
C GLN A 335 -19.33 -2.44 -11.36
N VAL A 336 -18.31 -1.78 -11.91
CA VAL A 336 -18.47 -0.82 -13.00
C VAL A 336 -18.70 -1.61 -14.29
N ASP A 337 -19.97 -1.72 -14.68
CA ASP A 337 -20.34 -2.32 -15.95
C ASP A 337 -19.83 -1.43 -17.11
N MET A 338 -19.05 -2.03 -18.01
CA MET A 338 -18.57 -1.40 -19.24
C MET A 338 -19.72 -0.87 -20.11
N ARG A 339 -20.94 -1.36 -19.90
CA ARG A 339 -22.14 -0.91 -20.60
C ARG A 339 -22.38 0.59 -20.50
N VAL A 340 -22.15 1.23 -19.35
CA VAL A 340 -22.32 2.69 -19.24
C VAL A 340 -21.28 3.43 -20.07
N TYR A 341 -20.04 2.93 -20.09
CA TYR A 341 -19.00 3.48 -20.97
C TYR A 341 -19.32 3.29 -22.46
N GLN A 342 -19.83 2.11 -22.84
CA GLN A 342 -20.24 1.82 -24.21
C GLN A 342 -21.42 2.69 -24.65
N LEU A 343 -22.48 2.77 -23.84
CA LEU A 343 -23.63 3.65 -24.07
C LEU A 343 -23.20 5.12 -24.17
N ALA A 344 -22.25 5.54 -23.34
CA ALA A 344 -21.68 6.87 -23.42
C ALA A 344 -20.96 7.11 -24.75
N GLN A 345 -20.18 6.15 -25.25
CA GLN A 345 -19.53 6.27 -26.56
C GLN A 345 -20.51 6.26 -27.74
N GLU A 346 -21.66 5.60 -27.61
CA GLU A 346 -22.69 5.60 -28.66
C GLU A 346 -23.36 6.98 -28.81
N VAL A 347 -23.53 7.70 -27.70
CA VAL A 347 -24.28 8.97 -27.66
C VAL A 347 -23.34 10.19 -27.74
N ILE A 348 -22.13 10.08 -27.19
CA ILE A 348 -21.19 11.19 -27.10
C ILE A 348 -20.20 11.09 -28.27
N PRO A 349 -20.13 12.13 -29.13
CA PRO A 349 -19.15 12.16 -30.21
C PRO A 349 -17.73 11.89 -29.71
N PRO A 350 -16.88 11.21 -30.51
CA PRO A 350 -15.46 11.09 -30.20
C PRO A 350 -14.92 12.49 -29.88
N HIS A 351 -14.23 12.61 -28.74
CA HIS A 351 -13.61 13.85 -28.23
C HIS A 351 -14.50 14.86 -27.49
N GLN A 352 -15.79 14.61 -27.30
CA GLN A 352 -16.60 15.41 -26.37
C GLN A 352 -16.56 14.84 -24.95
N LYS A 353 -16.46 15.73 -23.95
CA LYS A 353 -16.66 15.38 -22.54
C LYS A 353 -18.15 15.49 -22.25
N ALA A 354 -18.75 14.43 -21.70
CA ALA A 354 -20.11 14.52 -21.16
C ALA A 354 -20.12 14.20 -19.67
N LEU A 355 -21.06 14.82 -18.97
CA LEU A 355 -21.43 14.45 -17.62
C LEU A 355 -22.53 13.38 -17.72
N ILE A 356 -22.23 12.17 -17.28
CA ILE A 356 -23.23 11.11 -17.19
C ILE A 356 -23.88 11.21 -15.82
N LEU A 357 -25.15 11.61 -15.80
CA LEU A 357 -25.96 11.61 -14.59
C LEU A 357 -26.69 10.27 -14.52
N MET A 358 -26.38 9.49 -13.49
CA MET A 358 -27.03 8.21 -13.24
C MET A 358 -28.11 8.42 -12.17
N LYS A 359 -29.29 7.84 -12.42
CA LYS A 359 -30.43 7.95 -11.53
C LYS A 359 -30.25 6.95 -10.38
N GLU A 360 -30.52 7.40 -9.15
CA GLU A 360 -30.26 6.67 -7.90
C GLU A 360 -31.00 5.32 -7.81
N ASP A 361 -32.10 5.13 -8.54
CA ASP A 361 -32.89 3.89 -8.60
C ASP A 361 -32.26 2.78 -9.48
N LEU A 362 -31.23 3.09 -10.27
CA LEU A 362 -30.41 2.09 -10.99
C LEU A 362 -29.30 1.48 -10.10
N HIS A 363 -29.29 1.78 -8.81
CA HIS A 363 -28.23 1.39 -7.86
C HIS A 363 -27.92 -0.11 -7.77
N ASN A 364 -28.89 -0.97 -8.09
CA ASN A 364 -28.66 -2.43 -8.04
C ASN A 364 -27.77 -2.94 -9.18
N ASP A 365 -27.67 -2.20 -10.28
CA ASP A 365 -26.85 -2.55 -11.45
C ASP A 365 -25.54 -1.73 -11.52
N PHE A 366 -25.39 -0.73 -10.65
CA PHE A 366 -24.26 0.20 -10.65
C PHE A 366 -23.89 0.55 -9.19
N PHE A 367 -23.03 -0.28 -8.61
CA PHE A 367 -22.38 0.04 -7.34
C PHE A 367 -21.15 0.90 -7.64
N PHE A 368 -21.30 2.21 -7.71
CA PHE A 368 -20.18 3.10 -7.39
C PHE A 368 -20.18 3.30 -5.88
N SER A 369 -19.07 2.96 -5.22
CA SER A 369 -18.87 3.17 -3.80
C SER A 369 -18.56 4.62 -3.42
#